data_AF-A0A4Q1JNT9-F1
#
_entry.id   AF-A0A4Q1JNT9-F1
#
_cell.length_a   1.000
_cell.length_b   1.000
_cell.length_c   1.000
_cell.angle_alpha   90.00
_cell.angle_beta   90.00
_cell.angle_gamma   90.00
#
_symmetry.space_group_name_H-M   'P 1'
#
loop_
_entity.id
_entity.type
_entity.pdbx_description
1 polymer ?
#
loop_
_entity_poly.entity_id
_entity_poly.type
_entity_poly.pdbx_seq_one_letter_code
_entity_poly.pdbx_strand_id
1 'polypeptide(L)'
;MEKNKLVELTNEELQIEKKKLKKRKFLKALLIGILVGVLFMLGSAIVHYESPFGTIPIFLLLFIIFKIAKSPDKDKTLEETLKERNIN
;
A
#
# COMPACT_ATOMS: atom_id res chain seq x y z
N MET A 1 -6.06 7.77 -10.05
CA MET A 1 -6.71 8.07 -11.35
C MET A 1 -6.77 9.57 -11.48
N GLU A 2 -6.92 10.11 -12.68
CA GLU A 2 -7.16 11.55 -12.81
C GLU A 2 -8.54 11.90 -12.26
N LYS A 3 -8.64 13.03 -11.53
CA LYS A 3 -9.87 13.50 -10.89
C LYS A 3 -11.02 13.63 -11.90
N ASN A 4 -10.72 14.10 -13.12
CA ASN A 4 -11.71 14.27 -14.19
C ASN A 4 -12.43 12.97 -14.54
N LYS A 5 -11.71 11.84 -14.58
CA LYS A 5 -12.28 10.53 -14.90
C LYS A 5 -13.18 9.98 -13.80
N LEU A 6 -13.01 10.43 -12.56
CA LEU A 6 -13.85 10.03 -11.42
C LEU A 6 -15.15 10.84 -11.34
N VAL A 7 -15.12 12.08 -11.85
CA VAL A 7 -16.31 12.94 -11.92
C VAL A 7 -17.28 12.46 -12.99
N GLU A 8 -16.78 11.84 -14.06
CA GLU A 8 -17.59 11.30 -15.15
C GLU A 8 -18.32 9.99 -14.77
N LEU A 9 -17.91 9.31 -13.70
CA LEU A 9 -18.53 8.05 -13.28
C LEU A 9 -19.91 8.28 -12.66
N THR A 10 -20.82 7.35 -12.96
CA THR A 10 -22.14 7.25 -12.31
C THR A 10 -22.01 6.75 -10.87
N ASN A 11 -23.05 6.94 -10.05
CA ASN A 11 -23.04 6.51 -8.64
C ASN A 11 -22.83 4.98 -8.49
N GLU A 12 -23.34 4.18 -9.43
CA GLU A 12 -23.18 2.72 -9.43
C GLU A 12 -21.72 2.31 -9.73
N GLU A 13 -21.09 2.97 -10.70
CA GLU A 13 -19.68 2.73 -11.02
C GLU A 13 -18.75 3.17 -9.88
N LEU A 14 -19.08 4.28 -9.22
CA LEU A 14 -18.33 4.78 -8.07
C LEU A 14 -18.38 3.80 -6.88
N GLN A 15 -19.52 3.13 -6.65
CA GLN A 15 -19.67 2.06 -5.65
C GLN A 15 -18.76 0.85 -5.96
N ILE A 16 -18.65 0.46 -7.24
CA ILE A 16 -17.75 -0.62 -7.67
C ILE A 16 -16.29 -0.22 -7.44
N GLU A 17 -15.92 1.02 -7.79
CA GLU A 17 -14.58 1.54 -7.58
C GLU A 17 -14.21 1.63 -6.09
N LYS A 18 -15.15 2.04 -5.24
CA LYS A 18 -14.99 2.04 -3.78
C LYS A 18 -14.69 0.65 -3.23
N LYS A 19 -15.42 -0.38 -3.67
CA LYS A 19 -15.14 -1.78 -3.26
C LYS A 19 -13.74 -2.21 -3.69
N LYS A 20 -13.32 -1.85 -4.90
CA LYS A 20 -11.95 -2.11 -5.38
C LYS A 20 -10.91 -1.36 -4.55
N LEU A 21 -11.18 -0.11 -4.17
CA LEU A 21 -10.31 0.69 -3.31
C LEU A 21 -10.11 0.03 -1.94
N LYS A 22 -11.19 -0.42 -1.29
CA LYS A 22 -11.08 -1.14 0.00
C LYS A 22 -10.24 -2.41 -0.14
N LYS A 23 -10.45 -3.19 -1.21
CA LYS A 23 -9.64 -4.38 -1.50
C LYS A 23 -8.16 -4.04 -1.72
N ARG A 24 -7.86 -2.99 -2.50
CA ARG A 24 -6.48 -2.52 -2.73
C ARG A 24 -5.81 -2.08 -1.43
N LYS A 25 -6.50 -1.34 -0.57
CA LYS A 25 -5.99 -0.92 0.74
C LYS A 25 -5.69 -2.12 1.63
N PHE A 26 -6.60 -3.09 1.68
CA PHE A 26 -6.38 -4.33 2.42
C PHE A 26 -5.16 -5.10 1.90
N LEU A 27 -5.05 -5.29 0.58
CA LEU A 27 -3.91 -5.97 -0.04
C LEU A 27 -2.60 -5.23 0.22
N LYS A 28 -2.56 -3.89 0.10
CA LYS A 28 -1.39 -3.08 0.45
C LYS A 28 -0.97 -3.30 1.90
N ALA A 29 -1.92 -3.24 2.84
CA ALA A 29 -1.65 -3.44 4.26
C ALA A 29 -1.14 -4.86 4.56
N LEU A 30 -1.76 -5.88 3.95
CA LEU A 30 -1.33 -7.27 4.06
C LEU A 30 0.09 -7.46 3.52
N LEU A 31 0.41 -6.87 2.36
CA LEU A 31 1.73 -6.95 1.75
C LEU A 31 2.80 -6.32 2.65
N ILE A 32 2.52 -5.14 3.21
CA ILE A 32 3.41 -4.48 4.17
C ILE A 32 3.60 -5.34 5.42
N GLY A 33 2.53 -5.94 5.95
CA GLY A 33 2.62 -6.85 7.10
C GLY A 33 3.53 -8.06 6.84
N ILE A 34 3.39 -8.69 5.68
CA ILE A 34 4.26 -9.81 5.26
C ILE A 34 5.72 -9.34 5.14
N LEU A 35 5.97 -8.19 4.49
CA LEU A 35 7.30 -7.61 4.34
C LEU A 35 7.99 -7.33 5.69
N VAL A 36 7.24 -6.81 6.66
CA VAL A 36 7.74 -6.59 8.03
C VAL A 36 8.03 -7.91 8.74
N GLY A 37 7.19 -8.93 8.56
CA GLY A 37 7.45 -10.28 9.09
C GLY A 37 8.73 -10.89 8.54
N VAL A 38 8.96 -10.77 7.23
CA VAL A 38 10.21 -11.21 6.57
C VAL A 38 11.41 -10.43 7.09
N LEU A 39 11.26 -9.12 7.35
CA LEU A 39 12.31 -8.29 7.93
C LEU A 39 12.72 -8.77 9.32
N PHE A 40 11.74 -9.18 10.15
CA PHE A 40 12.01 -9.72 11.49
C PHE A 40 12.73 -11.06 11.44
N MET A 41 12.30 -11.95 10.53
CA MET A 41 12.97 -13.24 10.31
C MET A 41 14.42 -13.04 9.84
N LEU A 42 14.64 -12.19 8.83
CA LEU A 42 15.99 -11.86 8.33
C LEU A 42 16.86 -11.21 9.43
N GLY A 43 16.29 -10.30 10.21
CA GLY A 43 16.97 -9.68 11.35
C GLY A 43 17.48 -10.72 12.35
N SER A 44 16.63 -11.69 12.71
CA SER A 44 17.02 -12.78 13.61
C SER A 44 18.14 -13.67 13.05
N ALA A 45 18.10 -13.96 11.74
CA ALA A 45 19.12 -14.78 11.08
C ALA A 45 20.50 -14.10 11.06
N ILE A 46 20.55 -12.79 10.82
CA ILE A 46 21.80 -12.02 10.73
C ILE A 46 22.48 -11.91 12.10
N VAL A 47 21.70 -11.71 13.16
CA VAL A 47 22.20 -11.69 14.55
C VAL A 47 22.85 -13.03 14.90
N HIS A 48 22.34 -14.15 14.38
CA HIS A 48 22.90 -15.47 14.64
C HIS A 48 24.11 -15.85 13.78
N TYR A 49 24.24 -15.33 12.55
CA TYR A 49 25.25 -15.79 11.59
C TYR A 49 26.51 -14.90 11.49
N GLU A 50 26.64 -13.84 12.30
CA GLU A 50 27.78 -12.90 12.33
C GLU A 50 28.26 -12.46 10.92
N SER A 51 27.35 -12.37 9.96
CA SER A 51 27.72 -12.11 8.56
C SER A 51 27.65 -10.62 8.28
N PRO A 52 28.78 -9.95 7.97
CA PRO A 52 28.84 -8.49 7.80
C PRO A 52 28.02 -7.97 6.61
N PHE A 53 27.65 -8.83 5.67
CA PHE A 53 26.85 -8.48 4.48
C PHE A 53 25.35 -8.77 4.62
N GLY A 54 24.91 -9.36 5.74
CA GLY A 54 23.52 -9.74 5.95
C GLY A 54 22.53 -8.56 6.00
N THR A 55 23.02 -7.34 6.23
CA THR A 55 22.18 -6.13 6.41
C THR A 55 21.70 -5.48 5.11
N ILE A 56 22.40 -5.71 3.98
CA ILE A 56 22.04 -5.16 2.65
C ILE A 56 20.58 -5.51 2.25
N PRO A 57 20.13 -6.78 2.33
CA PRO A 57 18.74 -7.12 2.00
C PRO A 57 17.71 -6.47 2.93
N ILE A 58 18.04 -6.20 4.20
CA ILE A 58 17.17 -5.48 5.13
C ILE A 58 16.96 -4.04 4.68
N PHE A 59 18.03 -3.32 4.34
CA PHE A 59 17.92 -1.95 3.86
C PHE A 59 17.12 -1.87 2.56
N LEU A 60 17.31 -2.83 1.66
CA LEU A 60 16.52 -2.92 0.43
C LEU A 60 15.04 -3.17 0.71
N LEU A 61 14.70 -4.10 1.60
CA LEU A 61 13.32 -4.37 2.02
C LEU A 61 12.67 -3.15 2.66
N LEU A 62 13.39 -2.46 3.55
CA LEU A 62 12.90 -1.26 4.21
C LEU A 62 12.64 -0.13 3.20
N PHE A 63 13.51 0.02 2.20
CA PHE A 63 13.30 0.95 1.09
C PHE A 63 12.05 0.61 0.27
N ILE A 64 11.81 -0.67 -0.02
CA ILE A 64 10.61 -1.13 -0.74
C ILE A 64 9.35 -0.82 0.07
N ILE A 65 9.34 -1.11 1.37
CA ILE A 65 8.21 -0.78 2.27
C ILE A 65 7.94 0.73 2.26
N PHE A 66 8.99 1.54 2.42
CA PHE A 66 8.87 3.00 2.42
C PHE A 66 8.33 3.53 1.09
N LYS A 67 8.81 2.98 -0.03
CA LYS A 67 8.31 3.34 -1.37
C LYS A 67 6.85 2.97 -1.56
N ILE A 68 6.41 1.80 -1.09
CA ILE A 68 5.01 1.36 -1.17
C ILE A 68 4.13 2.27 -0.30
N ALA A 69 4.57 2.62 0.90
CA ALA A 69 3.85 3.49 1.82
C ALA A 69 3.76 4.95 1.31
N LYS A 70 4.83 5.47 0.69
CA LYS A 70 4.90 6.84 0.17
C LYS A 70 4.35 6.99 -1.25
N SER A 71 4.04 5.88 -1.93
CA SER A 71 3.50 5.90 -3.29
C SER A 71 2.27 6.82 -3.37
N PRO A 72 2.22 7.78 -4.32
CA PRO A 72 1.15 8.76 -4.39
C PRO A 72 -0.20 8.04 -4.46
N ASP A 73 -1.03 8.37 -3.49
CA ASP A 73 -2.25 7.63 -3.22
C ASP A 73 -3.31 8.04 -4.25
N LYS A 74 -3.28 7.38 -5.40
CA LYS A 74 -4.34 7.44 -6.43
C LYS A 74 -5.72 7.12 -5.83
N ASP A 75 -5.71 6.44 -4.69
CA ASP A 75 -6.86 6.09 -3.88
C ASP A 75 -7.38 7.29 -3.05
N LYS A 76 -6.54 8.27 -2.67
CA LYS A 76 -6.99 9.49 -1.94
C LYS A 76 -7.92 10.35 -2.80
N THR A 77 -7.59 10.56 -4.06
CA THR A 77 -8.43 11.34 -4.99
C THR A 77 -9.82 10.71 -5.15
N LEU A 78 -9.88 9.38 -5.16
CA LEU A 78 -11.15 8.64 -5.20
C LEU A 78 -11.92 8.74 -3.87
N GLU A 79 -11.23 8.71 -2.72
CA GLU A 79 -11.87 8.96 -1.42
C GLU A 79 -12.42 10.38 -1.28
N GLU A 80 -11.73 11.38 -1.81
CA GLU A 80 -12.20 12.76 -1.85
C GLU A 80 -13.49 12.88 -2.70
N THR A 81 -13.51 12.31 -3.91
CA THR A 81 -14.72 12.32 -4.75
C THR A 81 -15.87 11.54 -4.12
N LEU A 82 -15.60 10.40 -3.47
CA LEU A 82 -16.62 9.64 -2.73
C LEU A 82 -17.21 10.45 -1.56
N LYS A 83 -16.36 11.20 -0.83
CA LYS A 83 -16.79 12.09 0.25
C LYS A 83 -17.58 13.29 -0.25
N GLU A 84 -17.10 13.97 -1.31
CA GLU A 84 -17.80 15.10 -1.94
C GLU A 84 -19.22 14.72 -2.36
N ARG A 85 -19.42 13.48 -2.83
CA ARG A 85 -20.72 12.97 -3.28
C ARG A 85 -21.57 12.29 -2.19
N ASN A 86 -21.13 12.27 -0.92
CA ASN A 86 -21.80 11.55 0.18
C ASN A 86 -22.02 10.05 -0.08
N ILE A 87 -21.15 9.43 -0.88
CA ILE A 87 -21.21 7.99 -1.19
C ILE A 87 -20.29 7.28 -0.18
N ASN A 88 -20.82 7.09 1.04
CA ASN A 88 -20.12 6.42 2.14
C ASN A 88 -20.04 4.91 2.00
#